data_AF-A0A094Q3K8-F1
#
_entry.id   AF-A0A094Q3K8-F1
#
_cell.length_a   1.000
_cell.length_b   1.000
_cell.length_c   1.000
_cell.angle_alpha   90.00
_cell.angle_beta   90.00
_cell.angle_gamma   90.00
#
_symmetry.space_group_name_H-M   'P 1'
#
loop_
_entity.id
_entity.type
_entity.pdbx_description
1 polymer ?
#
loop_
_entity_poly.entity_id
_entity_poly.type
_entity_poly.pdbx_seq_one_letter_code
_entity_poly.pdbx_strand_id
1 'polypeptide(L)'
;MLDIENLGLLGVFIAGAIPWMEAIAVVPAGIVVGLNPIATLISAVVGNSITIILFAYFASSIREKLIARRIKSGKPAELPKLEKALKAFDKYGVYGLAALGPILIGTQFAAAAAVIAGVKPIRASVLIITSLTIWAIAIAVAMVAFEITI
;
A
#
# COMPACT_ATOMS: atom_id res chain seq x y z
N MET A 1 1.53 -29.28 15.03
CA MET A 1 2.60 -28.52 15.70
C MET A 1 2.90 -27.34 14.81
N LEU A 2 2.85 -26.10 15.33
CA LEU A 2 3.26 -24.93 14.56
C LEU A 2 4.78 -24.87 14.60
N ASP A 3 5.43 -25.26 13.49
CA ASP A 3 6.88 -25.18 13.36
C ASP A 3 7.34 -23.72 13.26
N ILE A 4 8.58 -23.44 13.69
CA ILE A 4 9.14 -22.07 13.82
C ILE A 4 9.04 -21.28 12.50
N GLU A 5 9.20 -21.96 11.37
CA GLU A 5 9.05 -21.36 10.04
C GLU A 5 7.62 -20.85 9.79
N ASN A 6 6.59 -21.62 10.16
CA ASN A 6 5.19 -21.20 10.03
C ASN A 6 4.87 -20.01 10.94
N LEU A 7 5.46 -19.95 12.13
CA LEU A 7 5.34 -18.80 13.03
C LEU A 7 6.05 -17.56 12.45
N GLY A 8 7.19 -17.74 11.80
CA GLY A 8 7.89 -16.65 11.09
C GLY A 8 7.08 -16.08 9.92
N LEU A 9 6.50 -16.94 9.09
CA LEU A 9 5.61 -16.54 8.00
C LEU A 9 4.35 -15.81 8.50
N LEU A 10 3.77 -16.28 9.62
CA LEU A 10 2.67 -15.59 10.29
C LEU A 10 3.08 -14.21 10.78
N GLY A 11 4.28 -14.09 11.36
CA GLY A 11 4.85 -12.80 11.79
C GLY A 11 5.03 -11.83 10.62
N VAL A 12 5.55 -12.30 9.47
CA VAL A 12 5.66 -11.54 8.22
C VAL A 12 4.30 -11.09 7.71
N PHE A 13 3.30 -11.97 7.72
CA PHE A 13 1.93 -11.63 7.33
C PHE A 13 1.33 -10.55 8.23
N ILE A 14 1.46 -10.70 9.56
CA ILE A 14 0.95 -9.74 10.55
C ILE A 14 1.69 -8.40 10.41
N ALA A 15 3.02 -8.42 10.30
CA ALA A 15 3.81 -7.21 10.07
C ALA A 15 3.38 -6.52 8.78
N GLY A 16 3.24 -7.25 7.67
CA GLY A 16 2.71 -6.72 6.41
C GLY A 16 1.27 -6.18 6.49
N ALA A 17 0.52 -6.58 7.51
CA ALA A 17 -0.82 -6.07 7.78
C ALA A 17 -0.83 -4.85 8.73
N ILE A 18 0.30 -4.47 9.33
CA ILE A 18 0.41 -3.24 10.11
C ILE A 18 0.66 -2.08 9.13
N PRO A 19 -0.21 -1.04 9.09
CA PRO A 19 0.07 0.15 8.31
C PRO A 19 1.43 0.72 8.70
N TRP A 20 2.29 1.07 7.74
CA TRP A 20 3.71 1.48 7.91
C TRP A 20 4.75 0.34 7.87
N MET A 21 4.35 -0.92 8.07
CA MET A 21 5.22 -2.10 7.88
C MET A 21 4.99 -2.68 6.48
N GLU A 22 5.40 -1.89 5.49
CA GLU A 22 5.19 -2.21 4.07
C GLU A 22 6.00 -3.44 3.64
N ALA A 23 5.55 -4.12 2.58
CA ALA A 23 6.31 -5.24 2.00
C ALA A 23 7.76 -4.84 1.63
N ILE A 24 8.01 -3.55 1.35
CA ILE A 24 9.35 -2.99 1.13
C ILE A 24 10.29 -3.21 2.33
N ALA A 25 9.79 -3.15 3.56
CA ALA A 25 10.57 -3.39 4.78
C ALA A 25 10.49 -4.86 5.25
N VAL A 26 9.29 -5.45 5.15
CA VAL A 26 9.03 -6.81 5.65
C VAL A 26 9.72 -7.89 4.82
N VAL A 27 9.78 -7.74 3.48
CA VAL A 27 10.44 -8.72 2.61
C VAL A 27 11.94 -8.86 2.90
N PRO A 28 12.74 -7.77 2.92
CA PRO A 28 14.15 -7.89 3.29
C PRO A 28 14.31 -8.47 4.70
N ALA A 29 13.54 -7.98 5.68
CA ALA A 29 13.64 -8.48 7.06
C ALA A 29 13.37 -10.00 7.16
N GLY A 30 12.36 -10.50 6.46
CA GLY A 30 12.04 -11.94 6.43
C GLY A 30 13.16 -12.77 5.79
N ILE A 31 13.72 -12.31 4.67
CA ILE A 31 14.82 -12.99 3.98
C ILE A 31 16.09 -12.99 4.85
N VAL A 32 16.40 -11.86 5.49
CA VAL A 32 17.57 -11.70 6.37
C VAL A 32 17.56 -12.70 7.53
N VAL A 33 16.39 -13.03 8.08
CA VAL A 33 16.25 -14.02 9.17
C VAL A 33 16.11 -15.46 8.66
N GLY A 34 16.37 -15.70 7.37
CA GLY A 34 16.44 -17.03 6.77
C GLY A 34 15.10 -17.60 6.26
N LEU A 35 14.03 -16.79 6.15
CA LEU A 35 12.77 -17.28 5.57
C LEU A 35 12.88 -17.47 4.06
N ASN A 36 12.11 -18.41 3.52
CA ASN A 36 12.03 -18.64 2.08
C ASN A 36 11.64 -17.34 1.33
N PRO A 37 12.43 -16.87 0.34
CA PRO A 37 12.18 -15.59 -0.34
C PRO A 37 10.83 -15.51 -1.07
N ILE A 38 10.42 -16.61 -1.72
CA ILE A 38 9.16 -16.65 -2.48
C ILE A 38 7.97 -16.62 -1.52
N ALA A 39 8.00 -17.43 -0.47
CA ALA A 39 6.94 -17.46 0.54
C ALA A 39 6.84 -16.13 1.29
N THR A 40 7.97 -15.51 1.62
CA THR A 40 8.04 -14.20 2.26
C THR A 40 7.42 -13.12 1.37
N LEU A 41 7.80 -13.08 0.08
CA LEU A 41 7.26 -12.15 -0.90
C LEU A 41 5.73 -12.28 -1.01
N ILE A 42 5.22 -13.50 -1.21
CA ILE A 42 3.78 -13.76 -1.34
C ILE A 42 3.05 -13.33 -0.08
N SER A 43 3.55 -13.73 1.10
CA SER A 43 2.93 -13.41 2.39
C SER A 43 2.85 -11.90 2.63
N ALA A 44 3.94 -11.19 2.35
CA ALA A 44 4.01 -9.74 2.50
C ALA A 44 3.07 -9.00 1.52
N VAL A 45 3.05 -9.39 0.24
CA VAL A 45 2.18 -8.78 -0.78
C VAL A 45 0.71 -9.04 -0.45
N VAL A 46 0.33 -10.25 -0.03
CA VAL A 46 -1.06 -10.58 0.33
C VAL A 46 -1.51 -9.80 1.56
N GLY A 47 -0.70 -9.79 2.63
CA GLY A 47 -1.00 -9.04 3.86
C GLY A 47 -1.22 -7.55 3.60
N ASN A 48 -0.31 -6.93 2.83
CA ASN A 48 -0.43 -5.52 2.44
C ASN A 48 -1.62 -5.26 1.51
N SER A 49 -1.90 -6.16 0.57
CA SER A 49 -3.02 -5.99 -0.37
C SER A 49 -4.37 -5.88 0.35
N ILE A 50 -4.57 -6.70 1.39
CA ILE A 50 -5.78 -6.67 2.21
C ILE A 50 -5.93 -5.29 2.87
N THR A 51 -4.87 -4.76 3.48
CA THR A 51 -4.92 -3.48 4.18
C THR A 51 -5.05 -2.30 3.24
N ILE A 52 -4.39 -2.32 2.08
CA ILE A 52 -4.56 -1.33 1.01
C ILE A 52 -6.02 -1.25 0.58
N ILE A 53 -6.66 -2.41 0.33
CA ILE A 53 -8.07 -2.48 -0.04
C ILE A 53 -8.94 -1.89 1.08
N LEU A 54 -8.73 -2.31 2.33
CA LEU A 54 -9.49 -1.79 3.47
C LEU A 54 -9.39 -0.27 3.59
N PHE A 55 -8.19 0.29 3.49
CA PHE A 55 -7.97 1.73 3.54
C PHE A 55 -8.62 2.47 2.37
N ALA A 56 -8.52 1.94 1.15
CA ALA A 56 -9.15 2.54 -0.02
C ALA A 56 -10.68 2.63 0.12
N TYR A 57 -11.33 1.54 0.55
CA TYR A 57 -12.79 1.52 0.72
C TYR A 57 -13.25 2.35 1.92
N PHE A 58 -12.49 2.35 3.02
CA PHE A 58 -12.75 3.22 4.16
C PHE A 58 -12.64 4.70 3.78
N ALA A 59 -11.61 5.06 3.03
CA ALA A 59 -11.42 6.41 2.48
C ALA A 59 -12.58 6.82 1.55
N SER A 60 -13.16 5.89 0.79
CA SER A 60 -14.35 6.15 -0.04
C SER A 60 -15.53 6.60 0.83
N SER A 61 -15.81 5.86 1.91
CA SER A 61 -16.85 6.20 2.87
C SER A 61 -16.62 7.58 3.52
N ILE A 62 -15.37 7.91 3.85
CA ILE A 62 -15.01 9.23 4.38
C ILE A 62 -15.27 10.32 3.34
N ARG A 63 -14.82 10.11 2.09
CA ARG A 63 -15.00 11.08 1.00
C ARG A 63 -16.47 11.38 0.77
N GLU A 64 -17.31 10.36 0.71
CA GLU A 64 -18.77 10.52 0.55
C GLU A 64 -19.36 11.37 1.68
N LYS A 65 -18.97 11.11 2.93
CA LYS A 65 -19.38 11.92 4.10
C LYS A 65 -18.92 13.37 3.98
N LEU A 66 -17.69 13.62 3.54
CA LEU A 66 -17.15 14.97 3.34
C LEU A 66 -17.94 15.73 2.26
N ILE A 67 -18.24 15.07 1.15
CA ILE A 67 -19.03 15.64 0.05
C ILE A 67 -20.46 15.95 0.52
N ALA A 68 -21.13 14.99 1.18
CA ALA A 68 -22.48 15.18 1.71
C ALA A 68 -22.56 16.36 2.68
N ARG A 69 -21.55 16.54 3.55
CA ARG A 69 -21.46 17.70 4.45
C ARG A 69 -21.34 19.02 3.68
N ARG A 70 -20.54 19.07 2.61
CA ARG A 70 -20.39 20.28 1.78
C ARG A 70 -21.68 20.65 1.07
N ILE A 71 -22.36 19.67 0.46
CA ILE A 71 -23.63 19.87 -0.22
C ILE A 71 -24.68 20.42 0.76
N LYS A 72 -24.76 19.85 1.97
CA LYS A 72 -25.65 20.38 3.04
C LYS A 72 -25.35 21.82 3.44
N SER A 73 -24.09 22.26 3.32
CA SER A 73 -23.67 23.65 3.57
C SER A 73 -23.78 24.55 2.33
N GLY A 74 -24.48 24.14 1.27
CA GLY A 74 -24.63 24.91 0.03
C GLY A 74 -23.35 25.05 -0.78
N LYS A 75 -22.33 24.22 -0.51
CA LYS A 75 -21.03 24.24 -1.22
C LYS A 75 -20.99 23.18 -2.31
N PRO A 76 -20.19 23.39 -3.38
CA PRO A 76 -19.98 22.37 -4.41
C PRO A 76 -19.46 21.05 -3.83
N ALA A 77 -19.87 19.94 -4.47
CA ALA A 77 -19.45 18.58 -4.15
C ALA A 77 -17.94 18.36 -4.33
N GLU A 78 -17.31 19.17 -5.17
CA GLU A 78 -15.87 19.12 -5.42
C GLU A 78 -15.04 19.42 -4.16
N LEU A 79 -13.89 18.76 -4.08
CA LEU A 79 -12.88 18.96 -3.04
C LEU A 79 -11.62 19.58 -3.65
N PRO A 80 -11.65 20.86 -4.07
CA PRO A 80 -10.64 21.46 -4.94
C PRO A 80 -9.24 21.52 -4.33
N LYS A 81 -9.10 21.62 -2.99
CA LYS A 81 -7.79 21.56 -2.33
C LYS A 81 -7.13 20.18 -2.48
N LEU A 82 -7.92 19.11 -2.39
CA LEU A 82 -7.45 17.73 -2.47
C LEU A 82 -7.21 17.30 -3.92
N GLU A 83 -8.08 17.71 -4.84
CA GLU A 83 -7.86 17.49 -6.28
C GLU A 83 -6.61 18.22 -6.78
N LYS A 84 -6.36 19.45 -6.30
CA LYS A 84 -5.11 20.17 -6.61
C LYS A 84 -3.88 19.47 -6.03
N ALA A 85 -3.95 18.97 -4.80
CA ALA A 85 -2.85 18.20 -4.21
C ALA A 85 -2.50 16.95 -5.05
N LEU A 86 -3.51 16.27 -5.60
CA LEU A 86 -3.27 15.11 -6.45
C LEU A 86 -2.80 15.47 -7.87
N LYS A 87 -3.25 16.60 -8.42
CA LYS A 87 -2.68 17.17 -9.66
C LYS A 87 -1.25 17.67 -9.47
N ALA A 88 -0.87 18.05 -8.25
CA ALA A 88 0.47 18.49 -7.88
C ALA A 88 1.49 17.34 -7.71
N PHE A 89 1.06 16.07 -7.71
CA PHE A 89 1.93 14.88 -7.89
C PHE A 89 2.41 14.74 -9.36
N ASP A 90 2.78 15.88 -9.93
CA ASP A 90 3.49 16.13 -11.18
C ASP A 90 3.09 15.26 -12.37
N LYS A 91 2.14 15.75 -13.19
CA LYS A 91 1.75 15.25 -14.52
C LYS A 91 1.13 13.84 -14.60
N TYR A 92 1.44 12.94 -13.65
CA TYR A 92 1.05 11.52 -13.67
C TYR A 92 -0.06 11.17 -12.65
N GLY A 93 -0.41 12.09 -11.75
CA GLY A 93 -1.53 11.95 -10.81
C GLY A 93 -1.44 10.67 -9.98
N VAL A 94 -2.42 9.78 -10.15
CA VAL A 94 -2.47 8.50 -9.44
C VAL A 94 -1.31 7.56 -9.75
N TYR A 95 -0.74 7.63 -10.95
CA TYR A 95 0.39 6.77 -11.33
C TYR A 95 1.68 7.19 -10.63
N GLY A 96 1.90 8.50 -10.45
CA GLY A 96 3.02 9.01 -9.64
C GLY A 96 2.86 8.64 -8.16
N LEU A 97 1.64 8.76 -7.64
CA LEU A 97 1.31 8.33 -6.28
C LEU A 97 1.46 6.81 -6.10
N ALA A 98 1.14 6.00 -7.10
CA ALA A 98 1.38 4.56 -7.04
C ALA A 98 2.89 4.25 -7.05
N ALA A 99 3.68 4.91 -7.91
CA ALA A 99 5.11 4.65 -8.04
C ALA A 99 5.91 5.03 -6.78
N LEU A 100 5.63 6.21 -6.20
CA LEU A 100 6.40 6.79 -5.09
C LEU A 100 5.69 6.71 -3.74
N GLY A 101 4.35 6.60 -3.72
CA GLY A 101 3.56 6.52 -2.49
C GLY A 101 3.99 5.42 -1.53
N PRO A 102 4.32 4.18 -2.00
CA PRO A 102 4.82 3.12 -1.13
C PRO A 102 6.07 3.53 -0.33
N ILE A 103 6.96 4.32 -0.93
CA ILE A 103 8.23 4.75 -0.31
C ILE A 103 8.03 6.01 0.54
N LEU A 104 7.26 6.98 0.06
CA LEU A 104 7.15 8.29 0.70
C LEU A 104 6.21 8.31 1.89
N ILE A 105 5.05 7.66 1.77
CA ILE A 105 3.95 7.78 2.74
C ILE A 105 3.36 6.42 3.15
N GLY A 106 3.80 5.31 2.54
CA GLY A 106 3.22 3.98 2.72
C GLY A 106 2.04 3.71 1.77
N THR A 107 1.82 2.43 1.42
CA THR A 107 0.83 2.05 0.41
C THR A 107 -0.61 2.31 0.84
N GLN A 108 -0.96 2.09 2.11
CA GLN A 108 -2.33 2.25 2.59
C GLN A 108 -2.72 3.73 2.67
N PHE A 109 -1.80 4.59 3.09
CA PHE A 109 -1.99 6.05 3.08
C PHE A 109 -2.04 6.60 1.66
N ALA A 110 -1.20 6.10 0.74
CA ALA A 110 -1.30 6.42 -0.68
C ALA A 110 -2.66 6.04 -1.27
N ALA A 111 -3.20 4.87 -0.90
CA ALA A 111 -4.50 4.42 -1.37
C ALA A 111 -5.64 5.29 -0.82
N ALA A 112 -5.60 5.59 0.47
CA ALA A 112 -6.56 6.50 1.09
C ALA A 112 -6.51 7.90 0.47
N ALA A 113 -5.32 8.46 0.25
CA ALA A 113 -5.13 9.77 -0.37
C ALA A 113 -5.67 9.80 -1.81
N ALA A 114 -5.35 8.78 -2.61
CA ALA A 114 -5.89 8.60 -3.96
C ALA A 114 -7.43 8.66 -3.95
N VAL A 115 -8.05 7.88 -3.07
CA VAL A 115 -9.51 7.80 -3.00
C VAL A 115 -10.13 9.11 -2.53
N ILE A 116 -9.60 9.73 -1.47
CA ILE A 116 -10.09 11.00 -0.92
C ILE A 116 -10.13 12.10 -1.99
N ALA A 117 -9.17 12.10 -2.91
CA ALA A 117 -9.09 13.06 -4.00
C ALA A 117 -9.81 12.62 -5.28
N GLY A 118 -10.62 11.56 -5.22
CA GLY A 118 -11.62 11.25 -6.24
C GLY A 118 -11.35 10.01 -7.08
N VAL A 119 -10.30 9.26 -6.79
CA VAL A 119 -9.99 8.01 -7.50
C VAL A 119 -10.93 6.92 -6.98
N LYS A 120 -11.47 6.10 -7.89
CA LYS A 120 -12.29 4.95 -7.47
C LYS A 120 -11.46 4.01 -6.58
N PRO A 121 -12.00 3.51 -5.45
CA PRO A 121 -11.26 2.67 -4.50
C PRO A 121 -10.61 1.46 -5.18
N ILE A 122 -11.35 0.76 -6.03
CA ILE A 122 -10.80 -0.38 -6.79
C ILE A 122 -9.61 0.00 -7.68
N ARG A 123 -9.66 1.17 -8.35
CA ARG A 123 -8.58 1.63 -9.22
C ARG A 123 -7.35 2.03 -8.41
N ALA A 124 -7.55 2.70 -7.27
CA ALA A 124 -6.46 3.05 -6.35
C ALA A 124 -5.78 1.79 -5.80
N SER A 125 -6.57 0.82 -5.32
CA SER A 125 -6.05 -0.44 -4.79
C SER A 125 -5.23 -1.20 -5.83
N VAL A 126 -5.76 -1.41 -7.04
CA VAL A 126 -5.05 -2.15 -8.08
C VAL A 126 -3.71 -1.49 -8.41
N LEU A 127 -3.69 -0.17 -8.65
CA LEU A 127 -2.46 0.50 -9.05
C LEU A 127 -1.39 0.47 -7.97
N ILE A 128 -1.79 0.65 -6.71
CA ILE A 128 -0.86 0.66 -5.58
C ILE A 128 -0.38 -0.75 -5.25
N ILE A 129 -1.25 -1.76 -5.31
CA ILE A 129 -0.86 -3.18 -5.15
C ILE A 129 0.11 -3.58 -6.26
N THR A 130 -0.12 -3.19 -7.51
CA THR A 130 0.80 -3.47 -8.61
C THR A 130 2.16 -2.83 -8.36
N SER A 131 2.20 -1.55 -7.97
CA SER A 131 3.45 -0.87 -7.64
C SER A 131 4.18 -1.53 -6.48
N LEU A 132 3.48 -1.82 -5.38
CA LEU A 132 4.02 -2.54 -4.22
C LEU A 132 4.63 -3.88 -4.64
N THR A 133 3.92 -4.64 -5.47
CA THR A 133 4.36 -5.96 -5.94
C THR A 133 5.64 -5.84 -6.77
N ILE A 134 5.72 -4.84 -7.66
CA ILE A 134 6.94 -4.57 -8.46
C ILE A 134 8.11 -4.24 -7.53
N TRP A 135 7.93 -3.35 -6.56
CA TRP A 135 8.96 -3.01 -5.59
C TRP A 135 9.39 -4.20 -4.72
N ALA A 136 8.43 -4.98 -4.23
CA ALA A 136 8.70 -6.16 -3.41
C ALA A 136 9.46 -7.24 -4.20
N ILE A 137 9.10 -7.48 -5.47
CA ILE A 137 9.85 -8.36 -6.38
C ILE A 137 11.27 -7.85 -6.57
N ALA A 138 11.44 -6.55 -6.89
CA ALA A 138 12.75 -5.96 -7.12
C ALA A 138 13.66 -6.14 -5.89
N ILE A 139 13.12 -5.95 -4.68
CA ILE A 139 13.83 -6.14 -3.42
C ILE A 139 14.15 -7.62 -3.19
N ALA A 140 13.18 -8.53 -3.35
CA ALA A 140 13.42 -9.96 -3.16
C ALA A 140 14.50 -10.48 -4.12
N VAL A 141 14.46 -10.05 -5.39
CA VAL A 141 15.47 -10.39 -6.39
C VAL A 141 16.83 -9.83 -6.01
N ALA A 142 16.92 -8.58 -5.56
CA ALA A 142 18.17 -7.99 -5.10
C ALA A 142 18.75 -8.77 -3.90
N MET A 143 17.94 -9.08 -2.90
CA MET A 143 18.35 -9.84 -1.72
C MET A 143 18.95 -11.20 -2.09
N VAL A 144 18.29 -11.94 -3.00
CA VAL A 144 18.76 -13.24 -3.47
C VAL A 144 20.02 -13.10 -4.35
N ALA A 145 20.05 -12.13 -5.25
CA ALA A 145 21.16 -11.94 -6.19
C ALA A 145 22.47 -11.52 -5.51
N PHE A 146 22.37 -10.80 -4.39
CA PHE A 146 23.54 -10.36 -3.61
C PHE A 146 23.89 -11.29 -2.43
N GLU A 147 23.24 -12.46 -2.34
CA GLU A 147 23.43 -13.43 -1.24
C GLU A 147 23.32 -12.77 0.15
N ILE A 148 22.40 -11.81 0.29
CA ILE A 148 22.18 -11.08 1.55
C ILE A 148 21.31 -11.94 2.46
N THR A 149 21.95 -12.87 3.16
CA THR A 149 21.37 -13.71 4.21
C THR A 149 22.32 -13.72 5.40
N ILE A 150 21.80 -13.72 6.64
CA ILE A 150 22.63 -13.86 7.86
C ILE A 150 22.92 -15.34 8.12
#